data_AF-A0A5F1Y8W7-F1
#
_entry.id   AF-A0A5F1Y8W7-F1
#
_cell.length_a   1.000
_cell.length_b   1.000
_cell.length_c   1.000
_cell.angle_alpha   90.00
_cell.angle_beta   90.00
_cell.angle_gamma   90.00
#
_symmetry.space_group_name_H-M   'P 1'
#
loop_
_entity.id
_entity.type
_entity.pdbx_description
1 polymer ?
#
loop_
_entity_poly.entity_id
_entity_poly.type
_entity_poly.pdbx_seq_one_letter_code
_entity_poly.pdbx_strand_id
1 'polypeptide(L)'
;MKKNRGGRISISLIILYCYANSISCGLKPVPPPEGKFCDTWHKPVDCVELDFRKGICDLGFGKIPLKMNSVVSYQTQALDGKKILVEVLHEHRVKITYPDSQPRMFLKTRDKDERKRRWEKAKEEWNGFFE
;
A
#
# COMPACT_ATOMS: atom_id res chain seq x y z
N MET A 1 -49.76 37.47 5.64
CA MET A 1 -48.44 38.05 5.32
C MET A 1 -47.34 37.19 5.95
N LYS A 2 -46.49 36.55 5.13
CA LYS A 2 -45.36 35.71 5.57
C LYS A 2 -44.23 36.61 6.08
N LYS A 3 -43.88 36.52 7.37
CA LYS A 3 -42.67 37.14 7.94
C LYS A 3 -41.52 36.13 7.86
N ASN A 4 -40.67 36.28 6.85
CA ASN A 4 -39.37 35.62 6.75
C ASN A 4 -38.49 36.05 7.94
N ARG A 5 -38.19 35.13 8.86
CA ARG A 5 -37.13 35.31 9.85
C ARG A 5 -35.82 34.85 9.23
N GLY A 6 -35.07 35.80 8.67
CA GLY A 6 -33.70 35.58 8.24
C GLY A 6 -32.83 35.21 9.43
N GLY A 7 -32.41 33.95 9.50
CA GLY A 7 -31.47 33.46 10.49
C GLY A 7 -30.10 34.11 10.28
N ARG A 8 -29.72 35.03 11.16
CA ARG A 8 -28.34 35.51 11.24
C ARG A 8 -27.48 34.38 11.81
N ILE A 9 -26.81 33.65 10.94
CA ILE A 9 -25.76 32.71 11.31
C ILE A 9 -24.64 33.56 11.93
N SER A 10 -24.44 33.42 13.24
CA SER A 10 -23.41 34.15 13.97
C SER A 10 -22.05 33.79 13.40
N ILE A 11 -21.27 34.80 12.98
CA ILE A 11 -19.94 34.64 12.34
C ILE A 11 -19.00 33.78 13.21
N SER A 12 -19.20 33.79 14.53
CA SER A 12 -18.49 32.95 15.50
C SER A 12 -18.67 31.44 15.28
N LEU A 13 -19.83 30.98 14.78
CA LEU A 13 -20.09 29.56 14.47
C LEU A 13 -19.32 29.10 13.22
N ILE A 14 -19.11 29.99 12.26
CA ILE A 14 -18.38 29.69 11.02
C ILE A 14 -16.89 29.51 11.33
N ILE A 15 -16.34 30.39 12.18
CA ILE A 15 -14.93 30.34 12.59
C ILE A 15 -14.65 29.05 13.36
N LEU A 16 -15.53 28.65 14.29
CA LEU A 16 -15.37 27.41 15.05
C LEU A 16 -15.39 26.15 14.15
N TYR A 17 -16.22 26.15 13.10
CA TYR A 17 -16.31 25.06 12.14
C TYR A 17 -15.05 24.94 11.25
N CYS A 18 -14.41 26.06 10.92
CA CYS A 18 -13.15 26.07 10.16
C CYS A 18 -11.97 25.54 10.98
N TYR A 19 -11.89 25.87 12.28
CA TYR A 19 -10.83 25.36 13.16
C TYR A 19 -10.93 23.85 13.40
N ALA A 20 -12.14 23.30 13.50
CA ALA A 20 -12.34 21.85 13.69
C ALA A 20 -11.86 21.00 12.49
N ASN A 21 -11.87 21.55 11.27
CA ASN A 21 -11.46 20.83 10.06
C ASN A 21 -9.94 20.85 9.80
N SER A 22 -9.16 21.66 10.54
CA SER A 22 -7.73 21.87 10.28
C SER A 22 -6.81 20.91 11.04
N ILE A 23 -7.34 20.04 11.92
CA ILE A 23 -6.56 19.20 12.84
C ILE A 23 -6.57 17.72 12.44
N SER A 24 -7.19 17.34 11.32
CA SER A 24 -7.12 15.96 10.81
C SER A 24 -5.84 15.74 9.98
N CYS A 25 -4.69 15.95 10.60
CA CYS A 25 -3.40 15.52 10.06
C CYS A 25 -2.93 14.27 10.81
N GLY A 26 -3.79 13.24 10.83
CA GLY A 26 -3.37 11.92 11.29
C GLY A 26 -2.28 11.40 10.36
N LEU A 27 -1.12 11.04 10.92
CA LEU A 27 -0.03 10.40 10.18
C LEU A 27 -0.61 9.22 9.39
N LYS A 28 -0.72 9.39 8.06
CA LYS A 28 -1.20 8.30 7.21
C LYS A 28 -0.21 7.14 7.38
N PRO A 29 -0.67 5.96 7.76
CA PRO A 29 0.22 4.82 7.92
C PRO A 29 0.97 4.58 6.61
N VAL A 30 2.29 4.58 6.69
CA VAL A 30 3.15 4.46 5.53
C VAL A 30 3.05 3.03 4.99
N PRO A 31 2.64 2.84 3.73
CA PRO A 31 2.55 1.51 3.16
C PRO A 31 3.93 0.82 3.13
N PRO A 32 3.95 -0.53 3.23
CA PRO A 32 5.17 -1.31 3.10
C PRO A 32 5.91 -0.99 1.79
N PRO A 33 7.23 -1.16 1.75
CA PRO A 33 7.99 -0.98 0.52
C PRO A 33 7.72 -2.11 -0.49
N GLU A 34 8.00 -1.85 -1.77
CA GLU A 34 7.98 -2.87 -2.82
C GLU A 34 8.95 -4.03 -2.52
N GLY A 35 8.73 -5.18 -3.14
CA GLY A 35 9.64 -6.31 -3.04
C GLY A 35 9.19 -7.54 -3.82
N LYS A 36 10.15 -8.46 -4.02
CA LYS A 36 9.92 -9.79 -4.56
C LYS A 36 9.72 -10.79 -3.44
N PHE A 37 8.64 -11.56 -3.50
CA PHE A 37 8.24 -12.51 -2.46
C PHE A 37 8.13 -13.89 -3.09
N CYS A 38 8.74 -14.91 -2.46
CA CYS A 38 8.72 -16.28 -2.99
C CYS A 38 8.18 -17.28 -1.97
N ASP A 39 7.39 -18.24 -2.44
CA ASP A 39 6.95 -19.40 -1.67
C ASP A 39 8.06 -20.46 -1.72
N THR A 40 8.79 -20.59 -0.63
CA THR A 40 9.88 -21.57 -0.49
C THR A 40 9.39 -22.92 0.02
N TRP A 41 8.13 -23.05 0.43
CA TRP A 41 7.59 -24.29 0.97
C TRP A 41 7.13 -25.24 -0.15
N HIS A 42 6.57 -24.70 -1.24
CA HIS A 42 6.07 -25.50 -2.36
C HIS A 42 7.07 -25.57 -3.51
N LYS A 43 7.05 -26.69 -4.25
CA LYS A 43 7.81 -26.88 -5.49
C LYS A 43 6.84 -27.02 -6.66
N PRO A 44 7.01 -26.29 -7.78
CA PRO A 44 8.09 -25.32 -8.05
C PRO A 44 7.99 -24.06 -7.19
N VAL A 45 9.13 -23.39 -6.98
CA VAL A 45 9.19 -22.12 -6.24
C VAL A 45 8.42 -21.06 -7.04
N ASP A 46 7.37 -20.53 -6.44
CA ASP A 46 6.54 -19.48 -7.02
C ASP A 46 6.96 -18.13 -6.45
N CYS A 47 7.23 -17.16 -7.31
CA CYS A 47 7.70 -15.83 -6.91
C CYS A 47 6.80 -14.76 -7.52
N VAL A 48 6.44 -13.79 -6.68
CA VAL A 48 5.56 -12.67 -7.03
C VAL A 48 6.24 -11.34 -6.71
N GLU A 49 5.90 -10.30 -7.46
CA GLU A 49 6.40 -8.94 -7.23
C GLU A 49 5.26 -8.05 -6.74
N LEU A 50 5.44 -7.45 -5.56
CA LEU A 50 4.42 -6.62 -4.93
C LEU A 50 4.96 -5.22 -4.70
N ASP A 51 4.27 -4.21 -5.24
CA ASP A 51 4.53 -2.79 -4.99
C ASP A 51 3.31 -2.17 -4.30
N PHE A 52 3.34 -2.16 -2.97
CA PHE A 52 2.28 -1.60 -2.14
C PHE A 52 2.19 -0.07 -2.21
N ARG A 53 3.25 0.62 -2.65
CA ARG A 53 3.29 2.09 -2.75
C ARG A 53 2.65 2.57 -4.04
N LYS A 54 2.92 1.89 -5.15
CA LYS A 54 2.27 2.16 -6.44
C LYS A 54 0.94 1.45 -6.59
N GLY A 55 0.63 0.49 -5.71
CA GLY A 55 -0.61 -0.29 -5.77
C GLY A 55 -0.62 -1.22 -6.98
N ILE A 56 0.49 -1.89 -7.24
CA ILE A 56 0.66 -2.81 -8.37
C ILE A 56 1.16 -4.15 -7.82
N CYS A 57 0.66 -5.26 -8.33
CA CYS A 57 1.25 -6.57 -8.11
C CYS A 57 1.41 -7.34 -9.42
N ASP A 58 2.39 -8.24 -9.46
CA ASP A 58 2.58 -9.21 -10.52
C ASP A 58 2.62 -10.60 -9.90
N LEU A 59 1.60 -11.40 -10.21
CA LEU A 59 1.42 -12.76 -9.71
C LEU A 59 1.86 -13.82 -10.75
N GLY A 60 2.68 -13.43 -11.72
CA GLY A 60 3.22 -14.32 -12.77
C GLY A 60 2.43 -14.31 -14.08
N PHE A 61 1.27 -13.65 -14.11
CA PHE A 61 0.45 -13.43 -15.31
C PHE A 61 0.42 -11.96 -15.75
N GLY A 62 1.31 -11.12 -15.19
CA GLY A 62 1.47 -9.72 -15.52
C GLY A 62 1.00 -8.76 -14.42
N LYS A 63 1.28 -7.48 -14.64
CA LYS A 63 1.01 -6.41 -13.68
C LYS A 63 -0.48 -6.09 -13.60
N ILE A 64 -1.05 -6.27 -12.41
CA ILE A 64 -2.45 -6.00 -12.08
C ILE A 64 -2.54 -4.99 -10.92
N PRO A 65 -3.63 -4.23 -10.81
CA PRO A 65 -3.80 -3.26 -9.74
C PRO A 65 -4.04 -3.94 -8.38
N LEU A 66 -3.34 -3.46 -7.35
CA LEU A 66 -3.45 -3.89 -5.96
C LEU A 66 -4.17 -2.81 -5.16
N LYS A 67 -5.42 -3.08 -4.76
CA LYS A 67 -6.26 -2.16 -3.99
C LYS A 67 -5.98 -2.33 -2.49
N MET A 68 -5.68 -1.23 -1.81
CA MET A 68 -5.50 -1.21 -0.36
C MET A 68 -6.87 -1.21 0.35
N ASN A 69 -7.11 -2.20 1.21
CA ASN A 69 -8.24 -2.21 2.14
C ASN A 69 -7.81 -1.71 3.53
N SER A 70 -6.61 -2.08 3.96
CA SER A 70 -5.92 -1.54 5.13
C SER A 70 -4.40 -1.57 4.89
N VAL A 71 -3.62 -1.01 5.81
CA VAL A 71 -2.14 -0.96 5.73
C VAL A 71 -1.50 -2.33 5.52
N VAL A 72 -2.15 -3.36 6.07
CA VAL A 72 -1.70 -4.76 6.06
C VAL A 72 -2.58 -5.66 5.21
N SER A 73 -3.66 -5.14 4.60
CA SER A 73 -4.61 -5.94 3.83
C SER A 73 -4.88 -5.30 2.48
N TYR A 74 -4.59 -6.05 1.43
CA TYR A 74 -4.72 -5.63 0.06
C TYR A 74 -5.53 -6.66 -0.71
N GLN A 75 -6.16 -6.21 -1.78
CA GLN A 75 -7.00 -7.04 -2.61
C GLN A 75 -6.70 -6.76 -4.08
N THR A 76 -6.63 -7.81 -4.87
CA THR A 76 -6.55 -7.72 -6.33
C THR A 76 -7.55 -8.68 -6.97
N GLN A 77 -7.63 -8.66 -8.30
CA GLN A 77 -8.51 -9.52 -9.07
C GLN A 77 -7.67 -10.33 -10.06
N ALA A 78 -7.91 -11.64 -10.10
CA ALA A 78 -7.38 -12.49 -11.15
C ALA A 78 -8.05 -12.17 -12.50
N LEU A 79 -7.49 -12.72 -13.58
CA LEU A 79 -8.01 -12.55 -14.95
C LEU A 79 -9.46 -13.06 -15.11
N ASP A 80 -9.88 -14.01 -14.28
CA ASP A 80 -11.23 -14.56 -14.22
C ASP A 80 -12.20 -13.73 -13.37
N GLY A 81 -11.77 -12.57 -12.85
CA GLY A 81 -12.55 -11.68 -12.00
C GLY A 81 -12.66 -12.15 -10.54
N LYS A 82 -12.04 -13.28 -10.17
CA LYS A 82 -12.05 -13.74 -8.79
C LYS A 82 -11.10 -12.92 -7.92
N LYS A 83 -11.48 -12.73 -6.66
CA LYS A 83 -10.75 -11.89 -5.70
C LYS A 83 -9.56 -12.66 -5.12
N ILE A 84 -8.39 -12.03 -5.16
CA ILE A 84 -7.17 -12.49 -4.48
C ILE A 84 -6.92 -11.56 -3.29
N LEU A 85 -6.69 -12.15 -2.12
CA LEU A 85 -6.35 -11.41 -0.90
C LEU A 85 -4.85 -11.48 -0.65
N VAL A 86 -4.24 -10.34 -0.36
CA VAL A 86 -2.82 -10.20 -0.02
C VAL A 86 -2.72 -9.56 1.37
N GLU A 87 -2.27 -10.33 2.34
CA GLU A 87 -2.07 -9.89 3.72
C GLU A 87 -0.57 -9.70 3.98
N VAL A 88 -0.18 -8.53 4.46
CA VAL A 88 1.19 -8.23 4.86
C VAL A 88 1.35 -8.60 6.33
N LEU A 89 2.26 -9.53 6.59
CA LEU A 89 2.55 -10.04 7.92
C LEU A 89 3.86 -9.44 8.45
N HIS A 90 4.21 -9.81 9.69
CA HIS A 90 5.46 -9.40 10.31
C HIS A 90 6.68 -9.98 9.56
N GLU A 91 7.86 -9.36 9.75
CA GLU A 91 9.15 -9.86 9.24
C GLU A 91 9.25 -10.04 7.72
N HIS A 92 8.67 -9.12 6.93
CA HIS A 92 8.72 -9.20 5.46
C HIS A 92 8.07 -10.45 4.86
N ARG A 93 7.03 -10.97 5.52
CA ARG A 93 6.21 -12.08 5.02
C ARG A 93 4.91 -11.53 4.45
N VAL A 94 4.42 -12.19 3.41
CA VAL A 94 3.09 -11.93 2.86
C VAL A 94 2.33 -13.24 2.73
N LYS A 95 1.04 -13.19 2.98
CA LYS A 95 0.13 -14.32 2.83
C LYS A 95 -0.82 -14.00 1.69
N ILE A 96 -0.85 -14.86 0.68
CA ILE A 96 -1.67 -14.68 -0.51
C ILE A 96 -2.71 -15.80 -0.52
N THR A 97 -3.98 -15.41 -0.59
CA THR A 97 -5.10 -16.35 -0.71
C THR A 97 -5.64 -16.25 -2.12
N TYR A 98 -5.34 -17.25 -2.95
CA TYR A 98 -5.94 -17.38 -4.27
C TYR A 98 -7.37 -17.95 -4.15
N PRO A 99 -8.24 -17.69 -5.13
CA PRO A 99 -9.60 -18.18 -5.11
C PRO A 99 -9.61 -19.70 -5.01
N ASP A 100 -10.52 -20.23 -4.20
CA ASP A 100 -10.73 -21.68 -4.05
C ASP A 100 -9.51 -22.47 -3.56
N SER A 101 -8.49 -21.77 -3.04
CA SER A 101 -7.23 -22.37 -2.59
C SER A 101 -6.95 -22.03 -1.12
N GLN A 102 -6.08 -22.83 -0.50
CA GLN A 102 -5.57 -22.48 0.83
C GLN A 102 -4.59 -21.30 0.74
N PRO A 103 -4.55 -20.43 1.75
CA PRO A 103 -3.60 -19.33 1.79
C PRO A 103 -2.15 -19.83 1.76
N ARG A 104 -1.33 -19.22 0.91
CA ARG A 104 0.10 -19.53 0.78
C ARG A 104 0.95 -18.41 1.38
N MET A 105 2.08 -18.81 1.95
CA MET A 105 3.02 -17.90 2.60
C MET A 105 4.20 -17.64 1.68
N PHE A 106 4.50 -16.36 1.46
CA PHE A 106 5.63 -15.92 0.66
C PHE A 106 6.58 -15.08 1.52
N LEU A 107 7.88 -15.31 1.33
CA LEU A 107 8.95 -14.65 2.04
C LEU A 107 9.61 -13.62 1.13
N LYS A 108 9.82 -12.40 1.63
CA LYS A 108 10.58 -11.40 0.86
C LYS A 108 11.99 -11.93 0.61
N THR A 109 12.35 -12.05 -0.65
CA THR A 109 13.71 -12.41 -1.04
C THR A 109 14.60 -11.19 -0.98
N ARG A 110 15.80 -11.37 -0.44
CA ARG A 110 16.86 -10.34 -0.50
C ARG A 110 17.47 -10.39 -1.88
N ASP A 111 16.94 -9.60 -2.79
CA ASP A 111 17.49 -9.48 -4.13
C ASP A 111 18.86 -8.78 -4.07
N LYS A 112 19.88 -9.38 -4.69
CA LYS A 112 21.24 -8.80 -4.74
C LYS A 112 21.24 -7.50 -5.55
N ASP A 113 20.39 -7.41 -6.57
CA ASP A 113 20.30 -6.23 -7.44
C ASP A 113 19.59 -5.06 -6.73
N GLU A 114 18.63 -5.36 -5.86
CA GLU A 114 17.98 -4.34 -5.01
C GLU A 114 18.99 -3.70 -4.04
N ARG A 115 19.95 -4.50 -3.51
CA ARG A 115 21.05 -3.96 -2.68
C ARG A 115 21.93 -3.01 -3.50
N LYS A 116 22.30 -3.41 -4.72
CA LYS A 116 23.15 -2.60 -5.61
C LYS A 116 22.47 -1.26 -5.94
N ARG A 117 21.19 -1.28 -6.35
CA ARG A 117 20.41 -0.06 -6.64
C ARG A 117 20.29 0.87 -5.44
N ARG A 118 20.04 0.34 -4.23
CA ARG A 118 20.00 1.17 -3.02
C ARG A 118 21.35 1.82 -2.73
N TRP A 119 22.43 1.11 -2.98
CA TRP A 119 23.79 1.62 -2.76
C TRP A 119 24.13 2.73 -3.76
N GLU A 120 23.81 2.53 -5.05
CA GLU A 120 23.99 3.54 -6.10
C GLU A 120 23.21 4.81 -5.79
N LYS A 121 21.93 4.69 -5.42
CA LYS A 121 21.10 5.83 -5.03
C LYS A 121 21.65 6.56 -3.79
N ALA A 122 22.07 5.82 -2.76
CA ALA A 122 22.66 6.41 -1.57
C ALA A 122 23.99 7.13 -1.87
N LYS A 123 24.77 6.62 -2.84
CA LYS A 123 26.00 7.25 -3.31
C LYS A 123 25.73 8.56 -4.05
N GLU A 124 24.70 8.61 -4.90
CA GLU A 124 24.26 9.84 -5.56
C GLU A 124 23.81 10.90 -4.54
N GLU A 125 22.94 10.51 -3.60
CA GLU A 125 22.48 11.40 -2.52
C GLU A 125 23.64 11.90 -1.67
N TRP A 126 24.60 11.03 -1.33
CA TRP A 126 25.80 11.41 -0.60
C TRP A 126 26.65 12.42 -1.37
N ASN A 127 26.92 12.18 -2.64
CA ASN A 127 27.76 13.06 -3.45
C ASN A 127 27.12 14.45 -3.63
N GLY A 128 25.81 14.52 -3.84
CA GLY A 128 25.09 15.80 -3.94
C GLY A 128 25.00 16.60 -2.64
N PHE A 129 25.37 16.02 -1.49
CA PHE A 129 25.47 16.74 -0.21
C PHE A 129 26.82 17.45 -0.02
N PHE A 130 27.85 17.09 -0.78
CA PHE A 130 29.20 17.63 -0.67
C PHE A 130 29.66 18.42 -1.92
N GLU A 131 28.77 18.60 -2.90
CA GLU A 131 28.85 19.62 -3.97
C GLU A 131 28.15 20.92 -3.53
#